data_AF-A6MYZ8-F1
#
_entry.id   AF-A6MYZ8-F1
#
_cell.length_a   1.000
_cell.length_b   1.000
_cell.length_c   1.000
_cell.angle_alpha   90.00
_cell.angle_beta   90.00
_cell.angle_gamma   90.00
#
_symmetry.space_group_name_H-M   'P 1'
#
loop_
_entity.id
_entity.type
_entity.pdbx_description
1 polymer ?
#
loop_
_entity_poly.entity_id
_entity_poly.type
_entity_poly.pdbx_seq_one_letter_code
_entity_poly.pdbx_strand_id
1 'polypeptide(L)'
;DIIQTKFLKIRKNINNKQKEYERQYFKKFLGVIIFYFISLVAVSNLLWYFIPPEDFFNYIQNPGEHLLLLGILFCASLLFTLDITYLQEKFCVYVCPYARIQSVMFDHDTMQVIYDEKRGGLIYDGHTKLHKKPPEGECIGCEACVSICPTHIDIRKGMQLECINCLECADACSKVQSKFNRPSLINWTSAKAIETRSKVHYLRFRTIAY
;
A
#
# COMPACT_ATOMS: atom_id res chain seq x y z
N ASP A 1 9.53 3.88 3.17
CA ASP A 1 9.39 4.70 4.40
C ASP A 1 10.61 4.77 5.31
N ILE A 2 11.16 3.69 5.88
CA ILE A 2 12.24 3.75 6.90
C ILE A 2 13.50 4.52 6.43
N ILE A 3 13.96 4.27 5.20
CA ILE A 3 15.13 4.96 4.64
C ILE A 3 14.88 6.47 4.50
N GLN A 4 13.66 6.85 4.09
CA GLN A 4 13.29 8.25 3.87
C GLN A 4 13.00 8.99 5.19
N THR A 5 12.39 8.34 6.19
CA THR A 5 12.01 8.97 7.46
C THR A 5 13.11 8.91 8.50
N LYS A 6 13.75 7.75 8.71
CA LYS A 6 14.68 7.51 9.82
C LYS A 6 16.14 7.79 9.44
N PHE A 7 16.57 7.31 8.27
CA PHE A 7 17.96 7.47 7.81
C PHE A 7 18.21 8.84 7.16
N LEU A 8 17.46 9.18 6.11
CA LEU A 8 17.70 10.40 5.33
C LEU A 8 16.91 11.61 5.83
N LYS A 9 15.90 11.38 6.69
CA LYS A 9 15.00 12.40 7.25
C LYS A 9 14.43 13.36 6.18
N ILE A 10 14.14 12.82 5.01
CA ILE A 10 13.48 13.52 3.90
C ILE A 10 12.06 13.89 4.31
N ARG A 11 11.43 13.05 5.13
CA ARG A 11 10.07 13.23 5.61
C ARG A 11 10.01 13.51 7.10
N LYS A 12 9.58 14.73 7.45
CA LYS A 12 9.43 15.19 8.83
C LYS A 12 8.13 14.71 9.49
N ASN A 13 7.08 14.42 8.71
CA ASN A 13 5.78 13.97 9.23
C ASN A 13 5.14 12.92 8.31
N ILE A 14 4.66 11.82 8.90
CA ILE A 14 4.00 10.71 8.19
C ILE A 14 2.50 10.98 7.99
N ASN A 15 1.90 11.93 8.72
CA ASN A 15 0.44 12.14 8.76
C ASN A 15 -0.21 12.54 7.43
N ASN A 16 0.56 13.04 6.46
CA ASN A 16 0.08 13.33 5.12
C ASN A 16 1.06 12.74 4.09
N LYS A 17 0.63 11.69 3.37
CA LYS A 17 1.38 11.01 2.30
C LYS A 17 1.24 11.69 0.93
N GLN A 18 0.26 12.56 0.76
CA GLN A 18 -0.05 13.21 -0.52
C GLN A 18 0.76 14.49 -0.76
N LYS A 19 1.43 15.04 0.26
CA LYS A 19 2.27 16.24 0.08
C LYS A 19 3.58 15.89 -0.62
N GLU A 20 3.84 16.56 -1.73
CA GLU A 20 5.12 16.49 -2.45
C GLU A 20 6.28 17.11 -1.65
N TYR A 21 7.50 16.65 -1.93
CA TYR A 21 8.70 16.98 -1.18
C TYR A 21 9.32 18.32 -1.62
N GLU A 22 9.76 19.15 -0.66
CA GLU A 22 10.59 20.32 -0.94
C GLU A 22 12.05 19.92 -1.29
N ARG A 23 12.48 20.21 -2.53
CA ARG A 23 13.85 20.35 -3.07
C ARG A 23 15.03 19.72 -2.28
N GLN A 24 14.99 18.43 -1.96
CA GLN A 24 16.13 17.68 -1.39
C GLN A 24 16.69 16.61 -2.35
N TYR A 25 17.04 17.03 -3.58
CA TYR A 25 17.49 16.13 -4.65
C TYR A 25 18.68 15.25 -4.25
N PHE A 26 19.66 15.81 -3.52
CA PHE A 26 20.86 15.07 -3.10
C PHE A 26 20.54 13.89 -2.18
N LYS A 27 19.69 14.08 -1.17
CA LYS A 27 19.30 13.01 -0.25
C LYS A 27 18.47 11.94 -0.96
N LYS A 28 17.60 12.35 -1.90
CA LYS A 28 16.83 11.40 -2.70
C LYS A 28 17.74 10.54 -3.57
N PHE A 29 18.73 11.14 -4.22
CA PHE A 29 19.72 10.42 -5.03
C PHE A 29 20.52 9.41 -4.19
N LEU A 30 21.01 9.83 -3.02
CA LEU A 30 21.70 8.93 -2.08
C LEU A 30 20.80 7.77 -1.65
N GLY A 31 19.51 8.02 -1.39
CA GLY A 31 18.55 6.98 -1.06
C GLY A 31 18.33 5.97 -2.18
N VAL A 32 18.31 6.42 -3.43
CA VAL A 32 18.22 5.53 -4.61
C VAL A 32 19.47 4.66 -4.73
N ILE A 33 20.66 5.22 -4.53
CA ILE A 33 21.92 4.45 -4.55
C ILE A 33 21.93 3.38 -3.46
N ILE A 34 21.58 3.77 -2.22
CA ILE A 34 21.51 2.81 -1.10
C ILE A 34 20.53 1.69 -1.42
N PHE A 35 19.36 2.03 -1.96
CA PHE A 35 18.35 1.04 -2.32
C PHE A 35 18.82 0.14 -3.47
N TYR A 36 19.57 0.66 -4.43
CA TYR A 36 20.14 -0.14 -5.52
C TYR A 36 21.05 -1.26 -5.02
N PHE A 37 21.90 -0.99 -4.03
CA PHE A 37 22.73 -2.04 -3.40
C PHE A 37 21.88 -3.08 -2.66
N ILE A 38 20.79 -2.67 -2.03
CA ILE A 38 19.84 -3.60 -1.40
C ILE A 38 19.14 -4.45 -2.47
N SER A 39 18.73 -3.84 -3.58
CA SER A 39 18.15 -4.51 -4.74
C SER A 39 19.10 -5.54 -5.34
N LEU A 40 20.39 -5.24 -5.44
CA LEU A 40 21.41 -6.19 -5.93
C LEU A 40 21.45 -7.45 -5.05
N VAL A 41 21.39 -7.30 -3.73
CA VAL A 41 21.36 -8.45 -2.80
C VAL A 41 20.06 -9.23 -2.96
N ALA A 42 18.91 -8.55 -3.06
CA ALA A 42 17.62 -9.19 -3.22
C ALA A 42 17.52 -9.99 -4.54
N VAL A 43 17.95 -9.39 -5.65
CA VAL A 43 17.98 -10.05 -6.97
C VAL A 43 19.00 -11.19 -7.00
N SER A 44 20.16 -11.04 -6.36
CA SER A 44 21.12 -12.15 -6.23
C SER A 44 20.50 -13.33 -5.51
N ASN A 45 19.75 -13.09 -4.43
CA ASN A 45 19.05 -14.15 -3.71
C ASN A 45 17.98 -14.86 -4.56
N LEU A 46 17.24 -14.10 -5.38
CA LEU A 46 16.31 -14.68 -6.36
C LEU A 46 17.05 -15.53 -7.41
N LEU A 47 18.22 -15.08 -7.88
CA LEU A 47 19.03 -15.83 -8.84
C LEU A 47 19.60 -17.12 -8.25
N TRP A 48 19.83 -17.18 -6.94
CA TRP A 48 20.27 -18.41 -6.26
C TRP A 48 19.25 -19.55 -6.32
N TYR A 49 17.99 -19.25 -6.63
CA TYR A 49 16.99 -20.28 -6.91
C TYR A 49 17.29 -21.04 -8.21
N PHE A 50 17.90 -20.37 -9.19
CA PHE A 50 18.19 -20.93 -10.51
C PHE A 50 19.64 -21.40 -10.66
N ILE A 51 20.57 -20.80 -9.92
CA ILE A 51 22.00 -21.07 -10.01
C ILE A 51 22.53 -21.30 -8.59
N PRO A 52 23.26 -22.40 -8.31
CA PRO A 52 23.88 -22.60 -7.02
C PRO A 52 24.78 -21.41 -6.62
N PRO A 53 24.82 -21.04 -5.33
CA PRO A 53 25.57 -19.88 -4.88
C PRO A 53 27.08 -20.00 -5.15
N GLU A 54 27.63 -21.21 -5.15
CA GLU A 54 29.03 -21.51 -5.45
C GLU A 54 29.41 -21.05 -6.86
N ASP A 55 28.62 -21.45 -7.85
CA ASP A 55 28.80 -21.06 -9.25
C ASP A 55 28.54 -19.57 -9.46
N PHE A 56 27.52 -19.02 -8.78
CA PHE A 56 27.19 -17.60 -8.86
C PHE A 56 28.36 -16.68 -8.49
N PHE A 57 29.07 -16.98 -7.39
CA PHE A 57 30.24 -16.17 -6.99
C PHE A 57 31.41 -16.33 -7.96
N ASN A 58 31.61 -17.52 -8.53
CA ASN A 58 32.63 -17.76 -9.56
C ASN A 58 32.32 -16.98 -10.85
N TYR A 59 31.04 -16.92 -11.24
CA TYR A 59 30.60 -16.21 -12.44
C TYR A 59 30.74 -14.68 -12.33
N ILE A 60 30.56 -14.12 -11.12
CA ILE A 60 30.81 -12.69 -10.87
C ILE A 60 32.30 -12.35 -11.00
N GLN A 61 33.20 -13.27 -10.64
CA GLN A 61 34.64 -13.06 -10.73
C GLN A 61 35.16 -13.10 -12.18
N ASN A 62 34.46 -13.81 -13.08
CA ASN A 62 34.78 -13.92 -14.51
C ASN A 62 33.71 -13.25 -15.40
N PRO A 63 33.63 -11.89 -15.42
CA PRO A 63 32.55 -11.17 -16.08
C PRO A 63 32.49 -11.34 -17.60
N GLY A 64 33.61 -11.74 -18.23
CA GLY A 64 33.70 -11.90 -19.68
C GLY A 64 32.91 -13.08 -20.24
N GLU A 65 32.76 -14.17 -19.47
CA GLU A 65 32.08 -15.40 -19.93
C GLU A 65 30.61 -15.46 -19.51
N HIS A 66 30.22 -14.68 -18.49
CA HIS A 66 28.88 -14.72 -17.89
C HIS A 66 28.11 -13.41 -18.04
N LEU A 67 28.23 -12.77 -19.22
CA LEU A 67 27.56 -11.51 -19.56
C LEU A 67 26.03 -11.57 -19.41
N LEU A 68 25.42 -12.72 -19.70
CA LEU A 68 23.96 -12.90 -19.56
C LEU A 68 23.53 -12.79 -18.09
N LEU A 69 24.24 -13.47 -17.18
CA LEU A 69 23.93 -13.45 -15.75
C LEU A 69 24.08 -12.03 -15.18
N LEU A 70 25.19 -11.36 -15.51
CA LEU A 70 25.43 -9.98 -15.09
C LEU A 70 24.39 -9.03 -15.67
N GLY A 71 24.03 -9.21 -16.94
CA GLY A 71 22.97 -8.45 -17.60
C GLY A 71 21.63 -8.58 -16.87
N ILE A 72 21.22 -9.80 -16.51
CA ILE A 72 20.00 -10.04 -15.73
C ILE A 72 20.12 -9.42 -14.34
N LEU A 73 21.23 -9.64 -13.61
CA LEU A 73 21.43 -9.11 -12.27
C LEU A 73 21.31 -7.58 -12.24
N PHE A 74 22.03 -6.87 -13.12
CA PHE A 74 22.03 -5.41 -13.13
C PHE A 74 20.73 -4.85 -13.68
N CYS A 75 20.17 -5.43 -14.74
CA CYS A 75 18.90 -4.97 -15.34
C CYS A 75 17.73 -5.18 -14.38
N ALA A 76 17.60 -6.37 -13.79
CA ALA A 76 16.55 -6.65 -12.82
C ALA A 76 16.69 -5.79 -11.55
N SER A 77 17.92 -5.59 -11.05
CA SER A 77 18.17 -4.71 -9.90
C SER A 77 17.82 -3.25 -10.20
N LEU A 78 18.10 -2.79 -11.42
CA LEU A 78 17.71 -1.45 -11.87
C LEU A 78 16.19 -1.30 -11.95
N LEU A 79 15.50 -2.25 -12.60
CA LEU A 79 14.04 -2.24 -12.72
C LEU A 79 13.37 -2.30 -11.35
N PHE A 80 13.84 -3.15 -10.45
CA PHE A 80 13.33 -3.26 -9.09
C PHE A 80 13.55 -1.97 -8.29
N THR A 81 14.70 -1.32 -8.47
CA THR A 81 14.98 -0.02 -7.87
C THR A 81 14.06 1.07 -8.42
N LEU A 82 13.84 1.11 -9.74
CA LEU A 82 12.93 2.06 -10.38
C LEU A 82 11.50 1.86 -9.88
N ASP A 83 11.06 0.61 -9.75
CA ASP A 83 9.73 0.29 -9.23
C ASP A 83 9.54 0.86 -7.82
N ILE A 84 10.41 0.51 -6.87
CA ILE A 84 10.23 0.91 -5.47
C ILE A 84 10.50 2.40 -5.21
N THR A 85 11.37 3.05 -6.00
CA THR A 85 11.76 4.45 -5.76
C THR A 85 10.95 5.47 -6.55
N TYR A 86 10.40 5.08 -7.70
CA TYR A 86 9.66 5.99 -8.58
C TYR A 86 8.21 5.58 -8.82
N LEU A 87 7.94 4.31 -9.18
CA LEU A 87 6.57 3.88 -9.48
C LEU A 87 5.77 3.71 -8.19
N GLN A 88 6.33 3.04 -7.19
CA GLN A 88 5.75 2.82 -5.87
C GLN A 88 4.31 2.29 -6.00
N GLU A 89 3.35 2.91 -5.30
CA GLU A 89 1.95 2.53 -5.37
C GLU A 89 1.31 2.78 -6.74
N LYS A 90 1.91 3.62 -7.60
CA LYS A 90 1.42 3.83 -8.98
C LYS A 90 1.51 2.54 -9.81
N PHE A 91 2.46 1.65 -9.51
CA PHE A 91 2.53 0.34 -10.16
C PHE A 91 1.22 -0.43 -9.91
N CYS A 92 0.78 -0.52 -8.65
CA CYS A 92 -0.44 -1.22 -8.27
C CYS A 92 -1.70 -0.58 -8.89
N VAL A 93 -1.74 0.75 -9.01
CA VAL A 93 -2.92 1.46 -9.53
C VAL A 93 -3.02 1.40 -11.06
N TYR A 94 -1.90 1.54 -11.78
CA TYR A 94 -1.91 1.75 -13.24
C TYR A 94 -1.33 0.60 -14.06
N VAL A 95 -0.36 -0.14 -13.53
CA VAL A 95 0.40 -1.15 -14.29
C VAL A 95 -0.06 -2.56 -13.97
N CYS A 96 -0.34 -2.84 -12.69
CA CYS A 96 -0.62 -4.18 -12.21
C CYS A 96 -1.99 -4.69 -12.69
N PRO A 97 -2.06 -5.74 -13.53
CA PRO A 97 -3.34 -6.29 -13.97
C PRO A 97 -4.08 -6.98 -12.82
N TYR A 98 -3.37 -7.44 -11.79
CA TYR A 98 -3.93 -8.13 -10.65
C TYR A 98 -4.93 -7.26 -9.89
N ALA A 99 -4.64 -5.97 -9.69
CA ALA A 99 -5.56 -5.05 -8.98
C ALA A 99 -6.94 -4.99 -9.66
N ARG A 100 -6.98 -5.11 -10.99
CA ARG A 100 -8.23 -5.10 -11.76
C ARG A 100 -8.94 -6.46 -11.66
N ILE A 101 -8.21 -7.56 -11.78
CA ILE A 101 -8.76 -8.93 -11.64
C ILE A 101 -9.30 -9.17 -10.23
N GLN A 102 -8.62 -8.64 -9.22
CA GLN A 102 -9.00 -8.79 -7.81
C GLN A 102 -10.41 -8.27 -7.51
N SER A 103 -10.86 -7.24 -8.20
CA SER A 103 -12.21 -6.70 -8.02
C SER A 103 -13.33 -7.67 -8.41
N VAL A 104 -13.07 -8.60 -9.33
CA VAL A 104 -14.01 -9.66 -9.73
C VAL A 104 -14.07 -10.77 -8.68
N MET A 105 -13.00 -10.97 -7.92
CA MET A 105 -12.95 -11.96 -6.85
C MET A 105 -13.66 -11.48 -5.58
N PHE A 106 -13.82 -10.16 -5.41
CA PHE A 106 -14.45 -9.58 -4.24
C PHE A 106 -15.95 -9.86 -4.19
N ASP A 107 -16.42 -10.17 -3.00
CA ASP A 107 -17.83 -10.34 -2.67
C ASP A 107 -18.19 -9.59 -1.38
N HIS A 108 -19.48 -9.59 -1.03
CA HIS A 108 -20.01 -8.92 0.16
C HIS A 108 -19.40 -9.43 1.48
N ASP A 109 -18.77 -10.58 1.41
CA ASP A 109 -18.24 -11.35 2.52
C ASP A 109 -16.71 -11.27 2.61
N THR A 110 -16.08 -10.65 1.62
CA THR A 110 -14.64 -10.43 1.52
C THR A 110 -14.19 -9.41 2.56
N MET A 111 -13.11 -9.73 3.25
CA MET A 111 -12.49 -8.86 4.23
C MET A 111 -11.66 -7.79 3.54
N GLN A 112 -11.97 -6.54 3.86
CA GLN A 112 -11.27 -5.38 3.36
C GLN A 112 -11.37 -4.25 4.38
N VAL A 113 -10.66 -3.15 4.12
CA VAL A 113 -10.79 -1.95 4.94
C VAL A 113 -12.07 -1.19 4.52
N ILE A 114 -12.99 -0.97 5.44
CA ILE A 114 -14.28 -0.34 5.16
C ILE A 114 -14.57 0.76 6.19
N TYR A 115 -15.09 1.89 5.72
CA TYR A 115 -15.69 2.94 6.54
C TYR A 115 -17.13 2.56 6.92
N ASP A 116 -17.43 2.52 8.22
CA ASP A 116 -18.77 2.24 8.73
C ASP A 116 -19.66 3.49 8.56
N GLU A 117 -20.43 3.52 7.47
CA GLU A 117 -21.37 4.61 7.18
C GLU A 117 -22.53 4.70 8.19
N LYS A 118 -22.94 3.57 8.79
CA LYS A 118 -24.04 3.54 9.77
C LYS A 118 -23.66 4.24 11.06
N ARG A 119 -22.40 4.11 11.50
CA ARG A 119 -21.89 4.82 12.69
C ARG A 119 -21.28 6.16 12.36
N GLY A 120 -20.53 6.23 11.26
CA GLY A 120 -19.79 7.42 10.85
C GLY A 120 -20.66 8.50 10.24
N GLY A 121 -21.77 8.13 9.61
CA GLY A 121 -22.62 9.02 8.83
C GLY A 121 -22.29 8.97 7.34
N LEU A 122 -23.30 9.25 6.52
CA LEU A 122 -23.22 9.25 5.06
C LEU A 122 -22.49 10.52 4.55
N ILE A 123 -21.41 10.32 3.81
CA ILE A 123 -20.55 11.40 3.29
C ILE A 123 -20.64 11.48 1.76
N TYR A 124 -20.79 10.32 1.12
CA TYR A 124 -20.96 10.18 -0.31
C TYR A 124 -22.32 9.54 -0.59
N ASP A 125 -22.98 10.01 -1.64
CA ASP A 125 -24.10 9.32 -2.27
C ASP A 125 -23.69 8.96 -3.70
N GLY A 126 -23.36 7.68 -3.89
CA GLY A 126 -22.70 7.18 -5.10
C GLY A 126 -21.38 7.91 -5.38
N HIS A 127 -21.37 8.76 -6.42
CA HIS A 127 -20.19 9.53 -6.81
C HIS A 127 -20.17 10.97 -6.29
N THR A 128 -21.27 11.43 -5.69
CA THR A 128 -21.41 12.82 -5.25
C THR A 128 -21.01 12.95 -3.78
N LYS A 129 -20.08 13.87 -3.49
CA LYS A 129 -19.71 14.19 -2.10
C LYS A 129 -20.76 15.14 -1.52
N LEU A 130 -21.56 14.66 -0.56
CA LEU A 130 -22.62 15.46 0.07
C LEU A 130 -22.03 16.44 1.09
N HIS A 131 -21.18 15.93 1.97
CA HIS A 131 -20.65 16.70 3.10
C HIS A 131 -19.20 16.34 3.39
N LYS A 132 -18.45 17.26 4.00
CA LYS A 132 -17.13 16.94 4.57
C LYS A 132 -17.25 16.29 5.95
N LYS A 133 -18.18 16.79 6.75
CA LYS A 133 -18.63 16.25 8.03
C LYS A 133 -20.12 15.93 7.88
N PRO A 134 -20.55 14.69 8.11
CA PRO A 134 -21.95 14.34 7.96
C PRO A 134 -22.80 15.06 9.03
N PRO A 135 -24.06 15.41 8.71
CA PRO A 135 -24.97 16.05 9.65
C PRO A 135 -25.32 15.12 10.83
N GLU A 136 -25.37 13.81 10.56
CA GLU A 136 -25.61 12.75 11.54
C GLU A 136 -24.44 11.77 11.54
N GLY A 137 -24.09 11.22 12.70
CA GLY A 137 -23.01 10.23 12.86
C GLY A 137 -21.78 10.73 13.63
N GLU A 138 -20.86 9.80 13.87
CA GLU A 138 -19.68 10.02 14.71
C GLU A 138 -18.45 10.55 13.95
N CYS A 139 -18.51 10.64 12.62
CA CYS A 139 -17.40 11.19 11.84
C CYS A 139 -17.32 12.70 12.01
N ILE A 140 -16.15 13.20 12.42
CA ILE A 140 -15.92 14.64 12.61
C ILE A 140 -15.41 15.35 11.34
N GLY A 141 -15.25 14.65 10.22
CA GLY A 141 -14.79 15.24 8.95
C GLY A 141 -13.34 15.72 8.95
N CYS A 142 -12.46 15.11 9.75
CA CYS A 142 -11.05 15.50 9.88
C CYS A 142 -10.17 15.19 8.63
N GLU A 143 -10.64 14.29 7.76
CA GLU A 143 -9.95 13.84 6.53
C GLU A 143 -8.55 13.24 6.74
N ALA A 144 -8.21 12.85 7.98
CA ALA A 144 -6.94 12.20 8.29
C ALA A 144 -6.76 10.86 7.54
N CYS A 145 -7.86 10.12 7.33
CA CYS A 145 -7.87 8.89 6.54
C CYS A 145 -7.59 9.13 5.04
N VAL A 146 -7.93 10.31 4.52
CA VAL A 146 -7.67 10.69 3.12
C VAL A 146 -6.21 11.12 3.01
N SER A 147 -5.74 12.02 3.87
CA SER A 147 -4.38 12.56 3.79
C SER A 147 -3.29 11.50 3.97
N ILE A 148 -3.56 10.46 4.76
CA ILE A 148 -2.60 9.37 4.98
C ILE A 148 -2.57 8.38 3.81
N CYS A 149 -3.61 8.31 2.98
CA CYS A 149 -3.70 7.30 1.93
C CYS A 149 -2.64 7.54 0.84
N PRO A 150 -1.74 6.56 0.55
CA PRO A 150 -0.70 6.72 -0.47
C PRO A 150 -1.26 6.73 -1.89
N THR A 151 -2.41 6.09 -2.13
CA THR A 151 -3.05 6.02 -3.45
C THR A 151 -4.02 7.16 -3.73
N HIS A 152 -4.06 8.16 -2.84
CA HIS A 152 -4.85 9.40 -3.02
C HIS A 152 -6.36 9.20 -3.13
N ILE A 153 -6.89 8.15 -2.50
CA ILE A 153 -8.34 7.88 -2.44
C ILE A 153 -9.00 8.39 -1.16
N ASP A 154 -10.32 8.54 -1.21
CA ASP A 154 -11.15 8.80 -0.04
C ASP A 154 -11.92 7.53 0.32
N ILE A 155 -11.42 6.78 1.31
CA ILE A 155 -12.02 5.53 1.79
C ILE A 155 -13.49 5.67 2.23
N ARG A 156 -13.97 6.89 2.47
CA ARG A 156 -15.38 7.17 2.83
C ARG A 156 -16.32 7.11 1.62
N LYS A 157 -15.79 6.97 0.40
CA LYS A 157 -16.55 6.73 -0.84
C LYS A 157 -16.89 5.23 -1.02
N GLY A 158 -16.35 4.36 -0.17
CA GLY A 158 -16.53 2.91 -0.25
C GLY A 158 -15.39 2.21 -0.97
N MET A 159 -15.66 1.04 -1.54
CA MET A 159 -14.67 0.22 -2.23
C MET A 159 -14.17 0.92 -3.51
N GLN A 160 -12.85 1.00 -3.65
CA GLN A 160 -12.17 1.63 -4.78
C GLN A 160 -11.05 0.71 -5.28
N LEU A 161 -10.87 0.62 -6.60
CA LEU A 161 -9.88 -0.27 -7.23
C LEU A 161 -8.44 0.12 -6.89
N GLU A 162 -8.21 1.39 -6.59
CA GLU A 162 -6.90 1.93 -6.23
C GLU A 162 -6.52 1.63 -4.78
N CYS A 163 -7.40 1.03 -3.98
CA CYS A 163 -7.10 0.68 -2.60
C CYS A 163 -6.19 -0.55 -2.52
N ILE A 164 -5.00 -0.39 -1.92
CA ILE A 164 -4.03 -1.47 -1.72
C ILE A 164 -4.16 -2.18 -0.36
N ASN A 165 -5.24 -1.94 0.39
CA ASN A 165 -5.51 -2.57 1.69
C ASN A 165 -4.38 -2.42 2.75
N CYS A 166 -3.64 -1.31 2.74
CA CYS A 166 -2.52 -1.08 3.66
C CYS A 166 -2.93 -0.70 5.11
N LEU A 167 -4.23 -0.50 5.38
CA LEU A 167 -4.80 -0.19 6.70
C LEU A 167 -4.36 1.12 7.38
N GLU A 168 -3.51 1.94 6.76
CA GLU A 168 -3.08 3.22 7.37
C GLU A 168 -4.23 4.20 7.65
N CYS A 169 -5.30 4.14 6.85
CA CYS A 169 -6.50 4.94 7.08
C CYS A 169 -7.26 4.53 8.35
N ALA A 170 -7.26 3.24 8.70
CA ALA A 170 -7.85 2.73 9.94
C ALA A 170 -7.04 3.20 11.16
N ASP A 171 -5.71 3.12 11.08
CA ASP A 171 -4.82 3.60 12.15
C ASP A 171 -4.95 5.12 12.36
N ALA A 172 -5.01 5.89 11.28
CA ALA A 172 -5.21 7.33 11.35
C ALA A 172 -6.57 7.68 11.96
N CYS A 173 -7.64 6.95 11.61
CA CYS A 173 -8.96 7.15 12.19
C CYS A 173 -8.98 6.77 13.68
N SER A 174 -8.36 5.66 14.07
CA SER A 174 -8.24 5.21 15.46
C SER A 174 -7.57 6.27 16.34
N LYS A 175 -6.47 6.88 15.87
CA LYS A 175 -5.78 7.97 16.59
C LYS A 175 -6.63 9.21 16.81
N VAL A 176 -7.59 9.49 15.93
CA VAL A 176 -8.52 10.61 16.07
C VAL A 176 -9.68 10.25 16.98
N GLN A 177 -10.30 9.08 16.78
CA GLN A 177 -11.46 8.62 17.55
C GLN A 177 -11.12 8.28 19.02
N SER A 178 -9.89 7.84 19.28
CA SER A 178 -9.43 7.59 20.65
C SER A 178 -9.48 8.83 21.54
N LYS A 179 -9.33 10.04 20.96
CA LYS A 179 -9.49 11.32 21.70
C LYS A 179 -10.92 11.55 22.19
N PHE A 180 -11.89 10.86 21.61
CA PHE A 180 -13.30 10.88 21.99
C PHE A 180 -13.73 9.61 22.73
N ASN A 181 -12.78 8.74 23.11
CA ASN A 181 -13.03 7.43 23.73
C ASN A 181 -13.93 6.51 22.88
N ARG A 182 -13.78 6.57 21.55
CA ARG A 182 -14.56 5.77 20.60
C ARG A 182 -13.64 4.89 19.73
N PRO A 183 -14.10 3.72 19.27
CA PRO A 183 -13.34 2.90 18.33
C PRO A 183 -13.28 3.54 16.93
N SER A 184 -12.31 3.10 16.11
CA SER A 184 -12.13 3.56 14.72
C SER A 184 -13.38 3.34 13.86
N LEU A 185 -13.78 4.35 13.08
CA LEU A 185 -14.87 4.24 12.10
C LEU A 185 -14.47 3.45 10.86
N ILE A 186 -13.17 3.23 10.67
CA ILE A 186 -12.63 2.46 9.55
C ILE A 186 -12.02 1.19 10.12
N ASN A 187 -12.54 0.04 9.71
CA ASN A 187 -12.17 -1.26 10.28
C ASN A 187 -11.89 -2.28 9.18
N TRP A 188 -11.12 -3.31 9.53
CA TRP A 188 -10.93 -4.50 8.71
C TRP A 188 -12.13 -5.43 8.89
N THR A 189 -13.06 -5.43 7.93
CA THR A 189 -14.34 -6.16 8.02
C THR A 189 -14.90 -6.45 6.63
N SER A 190 -16.10 -7.01 6.54
CA SER A 190 -16.83 -7.26 5.28
C SER A 190 -18.07 -6.38 5.20
N ALA A 191 -18.56 -6.12 3.99
CA ALA A 191 -19.76 -5.32 3.77
C ALA A 191 -20.96 -5.93 4.50
N LYS A 192 -21.13 -7.26 4.40
CA LYS A 192 -22.18 -8.01 5.10
C LYS A 192 -22.09 -7.83 6.61
N ALA A 193 -20.91 -7.94 7.20
CA ALA A 193 -20.73 -7.80 8.65
C ALA A 193 -21.11 -6.40 9.17
N ILE A 194 -20.85 -5.35 8.40
CA ILE A 194 -21.30 -3.98 8.73
C ILE A 194 -22.83 -3.88 8.61
N GLU A 195 -23.40 -4.47 7.56
CA GLU A 195 -24.84 -4.40 7.32
C GLU A 195 -25.64 -5.13 8.40
N THR A 196 -25.28 -6.38 8.71
CA THR A 196 -25.98 -7.26 9.65
C THR A 196 -25.54 -7.07 11.10
N ARG A 197 -24.47 -6.31 11.35
CA ARG A 197 -23.77 -6.24 12.65
C ARG A 197 -23.33 -7.60 13.19
N SER A 198 -23.15 -8.59 12.32
CA SER A 198 -22.66 -9.92 12.69
C SER A 198 -21.14 -10.01 12.61
N LYS A 199 -20.56 -11.01 13.26
CA LYS A 199 -19.14 -11.32 13.10
C LYS A 199 -18.85 -11.83 11.68
N VAL A 200 -17.62 -11.64 11.23
CA VAL A 200 -17.13 -12.17 9.96
C VAL A 200 -17.00 -13.69 10.06
N HIS A 201 -17.51 -14.41 9.06
CA HIS A 201 -17.26 -15.84 8.92
C HIS A 201 -15.97 -16.05 8.12
N TYR A 202 -14.94 -16.65 8.72
CA TYR A 202 -13.66 -16.87 8.04
C TYR A 202 -13.66 -18.13 7.17
N LEU A 203 -14.37 -19.18 7.60
CA LEU A 203 -14.47 -20.45 6.89
C LEU A 203 -15.75 -20.48 6.07
N ARG A 204 -15.61 -20.49 4.75
CA ARG A 204 -16.71 -20.51 3.79
C ARG A 204 -16.33 -21.40 2.62
N PHE A 205 -17.32 -21.92 1.92
CA PHE A 205 -17.09 -22.73 0.72
C PHE A 205 -16.20 -22.01 -0.29
N ARG A 206 -16.49 -20.74 -0.63
CA ARG A 206 -15.64 -19.96 -1.55
C ARG A 206 -14.21 -19.77 -1.04
N THR A 207 -14.00 -19.58 0.26
CA THR A 207 -12.66 -19.42 0.85
C THR A 207 -11.85 -20.71 0.84
N ILE A 208 -12.52 -21.87 0.83
CA ILE A 208 -11.89 -23.20 0.80
C ILE A 208 -11.71 -23.71 -0.64
N ALA A 209 -12.62 -23.32 -1.54
CA ALA A 209 -12.61 -23.74 -2.94
C ALA A 209 -11.60 -22.95 -3.81
N TYR A 210 -11.23 -21.74 -3.38
CA TYR A 210 -10.09 -20.99 -3.90
C TYR A 210 -8.80 -21.44 -3.21
#